data_AF-A0A6P1ZGR7-F1
#
_entry.id   AF-A0A6P1ZGR7-F1
#
_cell.length_a   1.000
_cell.length_b   1.000
_cell.length_c   1.000
_cell.angle_alpha   90.00
_cell.angle_beta   90.00
_cell.angle_gamma   90.00
#
_symmetry.space_group_name_H-M   'P 1'
#
loop_
_entity.id
_entity.type
_entity.pdbx_description
1 polymer ?
#
loop_
_entity_poly.entity_id
_entity_poly.type
_entity_poly.pdbx_seq_one_letter_code
_entity_poly.pdbx_strand_id
1 'polypeptide(L)'
;MHNFLRMSKAAGGRFDLVQAGGGNSSFKPTPSTMLIKASGTSLSDMTTGSGYVEVSLPPLLELLEDQTLAQQERRERDQKVAQRLGAAMTTVGAPARPSIETLMHAMLGTYVLHTHPIALTTVACHPSWRNILASSWPEAMLVPYCTPGLDLALAMRQARKAAAPKAHSTEVFFLQNHGLIVAGEKVEELQKITDRISFQLEAVAGLDLSLYRLAGRVAESITNLGGEPVICQVCRDKEILDIVARRPELLIKRPIFPDQLVYNGICATEVPDLDDTAPLQDYTERFGKTPCVVLHVGHVFLIAPNIRKCQDMESVLKAHLMALESLGPEAQCLCDEELAYLGDYELEKYRKKL
;
A
#
# COMPACT_ATOMS: atom_id res chain seq x y z
N MET A 1 -2.87 -5.66 15.26
CA MET A 1 -2.39 -4.33 14.82
C MET A 1 -1.25 -4.45 13.82
N HIS A 2 -0.10 -5.03 14.18
CA HIS A 2 1.07 -5.17 13.28
C HIS A 2 0.71 -5.70 11.88
N ASN A 3 0.00 -6.84 11.80
CA ASN A 3 -0.42 -7.42 10.52
C ASN A 3 -1.37 -6.53 9.72
N PHE A 4 -2.22 -5.74 10.37
CA PHE A 4 -3.12 -4.79 9.71
C PHE A 4 -2.32 -3.68 9.01
N LEU A 5 -1.30 -3.13 9.68
CA LEU A 5 -0.41 -2.12 9.09
C LEU A 5 0.46 -2.70 7.98
N ARG A 6 1.03 -3.89 8.20
CA ARG A 6 1.81 -4.62 7.19
C ARG A 6 1.01 -4.85 5.91
N MET A 7 -0.22 -5.37 6.03
CA MET A 7 -1.12 -5.57 4.89
C MET A 7 -1.42 -4.26 4.16
N SER A 8 -1.74 -3.21 4.92
CA SER A 8 -2.11 -1.90 4.38
C SER A 8 -0.94 -1.28 3.62
N LYS A 9 0.25 -1.26 4.22
CA LYS A 9 1.44 -0.70 3.59
C LYS A 9 1.89 -1.50 2.37
N ALA A 10 1.90 -2.84 2.45
CA ALA A 10 2.29 -3.68 1.30
C ALA A 10 1.41 -3.40 0.06
N ALA A 11 0.10 -3.27 0.24
CA ALA A 11 -0.81 -2.92 -0.85
C ALA A 11 -0.70 -1.43 -1.25
N GLY A 12 -0.65 -0.54 -0.25
CA GLY A 12 -0.60 0.91 -0.45
C GLY A 12 0.68 1.40 -1.09
N GLY A 13 1.77 0.64 -0.99
CA GLY A 13 3.05 0.93 -1.65
C GLY A 13 3.13 0.47 -3.10
N ARG A 14 2.13 -0.25 -3.58
CA ARG A 14 2.15 -0.85 -4.91
C ARG A 14 1.17 -0.14 -5.83
N PHE A 15 1.72 0.67 -6.74
CA PHE A 15 0.94 1.41 -7.72
C PHE A 15 0.09 0.49 -8.60
N ASP A 16 0.52 -0.75 -8.85
CA ASP A 16 -0.26 -1.71 -9.61
C ASP A 16 -1.48 -2.26 -8.85
N LEU A 17 -1.53 -2.10 -7.52
CA LEU A 17 -2.64 -2.51 -6.65
C LEU A 17 -3.53 -1.34 -6.22
N VAL A 18 -2.95 -0.18 -5.92
CA VAL A 18 -3.65 0.98 -5.35
C VAL A 18 -3.10 2.28 -5.95
N GLN A 19 -3.99 3.18 -6.38
CA GLN A 19 -3.62 4.49 -6.92
C GLN A 19 -4.22 5.62 -6.07
N ALA A 20 -3.39 6.63 -5.78
CA ALA A 20 -3.75 7.78 -4.94
C ALA A 20 -4.39 7.34 -3.59
N GLY A 21 -5.52 7.94 -3.22
CA GLY A 21 -6.28 7.59 -2.00
C GLY A 21 -7.19 6.36 -2.15
N GLY A 22 -7.10 5.62 -3.26
CA GLY A 22 -7.90 4.43 -3.54
C GLY A 22 -7.64 3.29 -2.55
N GLY A 23 -8.45 2.23 -2.66
CA GLY A 23 -8.42 1.07 -1.77
C GLY A 23 -8.70 1.38 -0.30
N ASN A 24 -8.96 0.33 0.48
CA ASN A 24 -9.08 0.39 1.93
C ASN A 24 -8.80 -0.96 2.56
N SER A 25 -8.55 -0.93 3.86
CA SER A 25 -8.30 -2.11 4.66
C SER A 25 -9.05 -1.99 5.97
N SER A 26 -9.42 -3.14 6.54
CA SER A 26 -9.95 -3.20 7.91
C SER A 26 -9.40 -4.39 8.67
N PHE A 27 -9.44 -4.28 9.99
CA PHE A 27 -9.12 -5.33 10.94
C PHE A 27 -10.15 -5.33 12.08
N LYS A 28 -10.68 -6.50 12.43
CA LYS A 28 -11.63 -6.69 13.53
C LYS A 28 -10.90 -7.26 14.75
N PRO A 29 -10.44 -6.42 15.71
CA PRO A 29 -9.76 -6.92 16.91
C PRO A 29 -10.70 -7.69 17.85
N THR A 30 -12.00 -7.41 17.79
CA THR A 30 -13.04 -8.07 18.58
C THR A 30 -14.27 -8.32 17.70
N PRO A 31 -15.22 -9.17 18.13
CA PRO A 31 -16.48 -9.37 17.41
C PRO A 31 -17.35 -8.10 17.28
N SER A 32 -17.15 -7.09 18.13
CA SER A 32 -17.96 -5.88 18.17
C SER A 32 -17.27 -4.64 17.61
N THR A 33 -15.98 -4.73 17.27
CA THR A 33 -15.15 -3.58 16.92
C THR A 33 -14.41 -3.83 15.62
N MET A 34 -14.33 -2.79 14.78
CA MET A 34 -13.54 -2.81 13.56
C MET A 34 -12.69 -1.54 13.45
N LEU A 35 -11.41 -1.72 13.14
CA LEU A 35 -10.53 -0.66 12.68
C LEU A 35 -10.58 -0.62 11.16
N ILE A 36 -10.78 0.55 10.57
CA ILE A 36 -10.85 0.73 9.12
C ILE A 36 -10.09 1.97 8.69
N LYS A 37 -9.42 1.91 7.53
CA LYS A 37 -8.74 3.06 6.92
C LYS A 37 -9.63 4.32 6.96
N ALA A 38 -9.08 5.42 7.45
CA ALA A 38 -9.77 6.70 7.52
C ALA A 38 -9.95 7.30 6.11
N SER A 39 -11.06 8.01 5.89
CA SER A 39 -11.24 8.78 4.66
C SER A 39 -10.18 9.88 4.54
N GLY A 40 -9.61 10.07 3.35
CA GLY A 40 -8.55 11.05 3.10
C GLY A 40 -7.14 10.60 3.49
N THR A 41 -6.98 9.36 3.99
CA THR A 41 -5.68 8.74 4.25
C THR A 41 -5.35 7.70 3.18
N SER A 42 -4.11 7.68 2.70
CA SER A 42 -3.58 6.58 1.89
C SER A 42 -3.25 5.37 2.77
N LEU A 43 -3.37 4.16 2.22
CA LEU A 43 -2.90 2.94 2.88
C LEU A 43 -1.39 3.00 3.22
N SER A 44 -0.60 3.69 2.41
CA SER A 44 0.84 3.91 2.65
C SER A 44 1.14 4.74 3.89
N ASP A 45 0.18 5.57 4.32
CA ASP A 45 0.40 6.58 5.37
C ASP A 45 -0.06 6.09 6.75
N MET A 46 -0.65 4.88 6.83
CA MET A 46 -1.12 4.30 8.07
C MET A 46 0.04 3.93 9.00
N THR A 47 -0.11 4.26 10.28
CA THR A 47 0.85 3.94 11.35
C THR A 47 0.11 3.41 12.58
N THR A 48 0.82 2.91 13.59
CA THR A 48 0.24 2.38 14.84
C THR A 48 -0.65 3.38 15.62
N GLY A 49 -0.60 4.68 15.29
CA GLY A 49 -1.42 5.70 15.94
C GLY A 49 -2.25 6.57 15.00
N SER A 50 -2.22 6.34 13.68
CA SER A 50 -2.90 7.21 12.72
C SER A 50 -3.29 6.52 11.42
N GLY A 51 -4.26 7.12 10.72
CA GLY A 51 -4.68 6.68 9.38
C GLY A 51 -5.85 5.68 9.34
N TYR A 52 -6.42 5.34 10.51
CA TYR A 52 -7.63 4.53 10.62
C TYR A 52 -8.56 5.09 11.70
N VAL A 53 -9.82 4.68 11.65
CA VAL A 53 -10.84 4.94 12.67
C VAL A 53 -11.36 3.63 13.25
N GLU A 54 -11.79 3.69 14.50
CA GLU A 54 -12.49 2.60 15.19
C GLU A 54 -14.00 2.80 15.10
N VAL A 55 -14.71 1.74 14.75
CA VAL A 55 -16.17 1.70 14.63
C VAL A 55 -16.76 0.49 15.35
N SER A 56 -17.96 0.67 15.90
CA SER A 56 -18.81 -0.38 16.46
C SER A 56 -19.51 -1.16 15.34
N LEU A 57 -19.37 -2.49 15.33
CA LEU A 57 -19.93 -3.37 14.30
C LEU A 57 -21.45 -3.57 14.40
N PRO A 58 -22.08 -3.79 15.57
CA PRO A 58 -23.51 -4.04 15.67
C PRO A 58 -24.40 -3.02 14.92
N PRO A 59 -24.24 -1.68 15.10
CA PRO A 59 -25.08 -0.71 14.38
C PRO A 59 -24.85 -0.71 12.86
N LEU A 60 -23.67 -1.14 12.40
CA LEU A 60 -23.34 -1.25 10.97
C LEU A 60 -24.00 -2.48 10.34
N LEU A 61 -24.02 -3.59 11.07
CA LEU A 61 -24.70 -4.81 10.62
C LEU A 61 -26.21 -4.63 10.62
N GLU A 62 -26.78 -3.95 11.62
CA GLU A 62 -28.20 -3.56 11.62
C GLU A 62 -28.56 -2.68 10.41
N LEU A 63 -27.65 -1.77 10.01
CA LEU A 63 -27.88 -0.91 8.85
C LEU A 63 -28.00 -1.70 7.54
N LEU A 64 -27.29 -2.83 7.41
CA LEU A 64 -27.42 -3.72 6.25
C LEU A 64 -28.79 -4.42 6.22
N GLU A 65 -29.40 -4.68 7.38
CA GLU A 65 -30.72 -5.31 7.49
C GLU A 65 -31.89 -4.32 7.39
N ASP A 66 -31.61 -3.00 7.38
CA ASP A 66 -32.64 -1.96 7.34
C ASP A 66 -33.29 -1.83 5.96
N GLN A 67 -34.42 -2.53 5.79
CA GLN A 67 -35.21 -2.50 4.56
C GLN A 67 -35.89 -1.15 4.30
N THR A 68 -36.01 -0.27 5.31
CA THR A 68 -36.66 1.04 5.15
C THR A 68 -35.84 1.98 4.28
N LEU A 69 -34.52 1.75 4.19
CA LEU A 69 -33.62 2.53 3.34
C LEU A 69 -33.91 2.33 1.85
N ALA A 70 -34.43 1.18 1.44
CA ALA A 70 -34.72 0.88 0.03
C ALA A 70 -35.82 1.79 -0.56
N GLN A 71 -36.70 2.33 0.29
CA GLN A 71 -37.82 3.18 -0.12
C GLN A 71 -37.46 4.67 -0.23
N GLN A 72 -36.24 5.04 0.19
CA GLN A 72 -35.82 6.44 0.24
C GLN A 72 -35.13 6.85 -1.06
N GLU A 73 -35.22 8.14 -1.39
CA GLU A 73 -34.44 8.75 -2.46
C GLU A 73 -32.94 8.55 -2.17
N ARG A 74 -32.15 8.33 -3.22
CA ARG A 74 -30.76 7.90 -3.12
C ARG A 74 -29.90 8.89 -2.33
N ARG A 75 -30.03 10.19 -2.56
CA ARG A 75 -29.23 11.21 -1.86
C ARG A 75 -29.57 11.26 -0.37
N GLU A 76 -30.85 11.16 -0.03
CA GLU A 76 -31.30 11.12 1.36
C GLU A 76 -30.82 9.85 2.08
N ARG A 77 -30.87 8.71 1.37
CA ARG A 77 -30.33 7.44 1.84
C ARG A 77 -28.84 7.53 2.13
N ASP A 78 -28.05 8.06 1.20
CA ASP A 78 -26.60 8.20 1.36
C ASP A 78 -26.24 9.13 2.53
N GLN A 79 -27.00 10.20 2.75
CA GLN A 79 -26.82 11.09 3.90
C GLN A 79 -27.10 10.38 5.24
N LYS A 80 -28.22 9.63 5.32
CA LYS A 80 -28.56 8.86 6.53
C LYS A 80 -27.55 7.76 6.81
N VAL A 81 -27.08 7.06 5.77
CA VAL A 81 -26.01 6.07 5.89
C VAL A 81 -24.74 6.74 6.42
N ALA A 82 -24.32 7.87 5.85
CA ALA A 82 -23.14 8.59 6.33
C ALA A 82 -23.28 9.03 7.80
N GLN A 83 -24.47 9.48 8.22
CA GLN A 83 -24.76 9.83 9.61
C GLN A 83 -24.65 8.61 10.54
N ARG A 84 -25.22 7.46 10.15
CA ARG A 84 -25.17 6.21 10.91
C ARG A 84 -23.75 5.67 11.00
N LEU A 85 -22.96 5.76 9.93
CA LEU A 85 -21.54 5.44 9.93
C LEU A 85 -20.76 6.32 10.92
N GLY A 86 -21.02 7.64 10.91
CA GLY A 86 -20.42 8.57 11.86
C GLY A 86 -20.79 8.28 13.31
N ALA A 87 -22.06 7.93 13.57
CA ALA A 87 -22.55 7.57 14.91
C ALA A 87 -21.98 6.23 15.43
N ALA A 88 -21.57 5.33 14.53
CA ALA A 88 -20.91 4.08 14.90
C ALA A 88 -19.43 4.27 15.28
N MET A 89 -18.84 5.44 15.03
CA MET A 89 -17.44 5.71 15.33
C MET A 89 -17.21 5.85 16.84
N THR A 90 -16.22 5.14 17.36
CA THR A 90 -15.84 5.16 18.79
C THR A 90 -14.54 5.94 19.03
N THR A 91 -13.81 6.31 17.97
CA THR A 91 -12.62 7.15 18.06
C THR A 91 -12.96 8.57 18.53
N VAL A 92 -12.28 9.03 19.58
CA VAL A 92 -12.47 10.36 20.18
C VAL A 92 -11.49 11.37 19.57
N GLY A 93 -11.97 12.57 19.21
CA GLY A 93 -11.12 13.75 19.01
C GLY A 93 -10.52 13.98 17.62
N ALA A 94 -10.78 13.13 16.62
CA ALA A 94 -10.33 13.36 15.24
C ALA A 94 -11.52 13.73 14.32
N PRO A 95 -11.40 14.73 13.42
CA PRO A 95 -12.37 14.99 12.35
C PRO A 95 -12.22 13.93 11.23
N ALA A 96 -12.13 12.65 11.60
CA ALA A 96 -12.02 11.56 10.66
C ALA A 96 -13.41 10.98 10.40
N ARG A 97 -13.77 10.85 9.12
CA ARG A 97 -14.98 10.12 8.71
C ARG A 97 -14.56 8.70 8.31
N PRO A 98 -15.32 7.66 8.71
CA PRO A 98 -15.12 6.32 8.19
C PRO A 98 -15.36 6.31 6.66
N SER A 99 -14.68 5.41 5.95
CA SER A 99 -14.90 5.22 4.51
C SER A 99 -16.38 4.97 4.20
N ILE A 100 -16.91 5.46 3.08
CA ILE A 100 -18.27 5.09 2.63
C ILE A 100 -18.42 3.58 2.41
N GLU A 101 -17.31 2.90 2.23
CA GLU A 101 -17.21 1.46 1.97
C GLU A 101 -17.17 0.62 3.25
N THR A 102 -17.28 1.25 4.42
CA THR A 102 -17.25 0.60 5.75
C THR A 102 -18.23 -0.56 5.86
N LEU A 103 -19.41 -0.47 5.23
CA LEU A 103 -20.40 -1.53 5.26
C LEU A 103 -19.95 -2.82 4.54
N MET A 104 -19.16 -2.69 3.48
CA MET A 104 -18.56 -3.86 2.82
C MET A 104 -17.63 -4.59 3.78
N HIS A 105 -16.81 -3.83 4.51
CA HIS A 105 -15.87 -4.39 5.48
C HIS A 105 -16.58 -5.03 6.68
N ALA A 106 -17.65 -4.41 7.18
CA ALA A 106 -18.32 -4.82 8.41
C ALA A 106 -18.83 -6.28 8.36
N MET A 107 -19.31 -6.73 7.20
CA MET A 107 -19.90 -8.07 7.04
C MET A 107 -18.91 -9.21 6.71
N LEU A 108 -17.63 -8.89 6.52
CA LEU A 108 -16.59 -9.85 6.09
C LEU A 108 -15.69 -10.31 7.24
N GLY A 109 -14.72 -11.18 6.95
CA GLY A 109 -13.80 -11.78 7.93
C GLY A 109 -12.90 -10.80 8.71
N THR A 110 -12.00 -11.34 9.53
CA THR A 110 -11.16 -10.59 10.48
C THR A 110 -10.33 -9.50 9.81
N TYR A 111 -9.67 -9.83 8.70
CA TYR A 111 -8.96 -8.89 7.85
C TYR A 111 -9.68 -8.77 6.52
N VAL A 112 -9.73 -7.54 6.00
CA VAL A 112 -10.30 -7.24 4.68
C VAL A 112 -9.35 -6.29 3.99
N LEU A 113 -8.98 -6.63 2.76
CA LEU A 113 -8.19 -5.79 1.88
C LEU A 113 -8.99 -5.53 0.60
N HIS A 114 -9.30 -4.27 0.36
CA HIS A 114 -9.88 -3.78 -0.87
C HIS A 114 -8.83 -3.02 -1.67
N THR A 115 -8.57 -3.47 -2.89
CA THR A 115 -7.60 -2.87 -3.80
C THR A 115 -8.24 -2.63 -5.17
N HIS A 116 -7.55 -1.86 -6.01
CA HIS A 116 -7.93 -1.57 -7.39
C HIS A 116 -6.82 -2.05 -8.35
N PRO A 117 -6.51 -3.36 -8.41
CA PRO A 117 -5.39 -3.82 -9.22
C PRO A 117 -5.59 -3.45 -10.69
N ILE A 118 -4.59 -2.83 -11.33
CA ILE A 118 -4.73 -2.31 -12.70
C ILE A 118 -5.11 -3.44 -13.67
N ALA A 119 -4.45 -4.60 -13.54
CA ALA A 119 -4.75 -5.79 -14.34
C ALA A 119 -6.20 -6.26 -14.16
N LEU A 120 -6.68 -6.35 -12.91
CA LEU A 120 -8.05 -6.74 -12.63
C LEU A 120 -9.05 -5.70 -13.16
N THR A 121 -8.85 -4.42 -12.86
CA THR A 121 -9.78 -3.36 -13.26
C THR A 121 -9.88 -3.27 -14.79
N THR A 122 -8.77 -3.49 -15.51
CA THR A 122 -8.77 -3.58 -16.98
C THR A 122 -9.70 -4.70 -17.47
N VAL A 123 -9.61 -5.89 -16.86
CA VAL A 123 -10.50 -7.02 -17.18
C VAL A 123 -11.94 -6.76 -16.73
N ALA A 124 -12.15 -6.23 -15.54
CA ALA A 124 -13.45 -5.97 -14.93
C ALA A 124 -14.25 -4.87 -15.65
N CYS A 125 -13.59 -4.02 -16.43
CA CYS A 125 -14.20 -3.03 -17.32
C CYS A 125 -14.62 -3.57 -18.69
N HIS A 126 -14.21 -4.79 -19.04
CA HIS A 126 -14.55 -5.41 -20.32
C HIS A 126 -15.98 -5.99 -20.30
N PRO A 127 -16.78 -5.92 -21.39
CA PRO A 127 -18.14 -6.50 -21.43
C PRO A 127 -18.20 -7.99 -21.07
N SER A 128 -17.16 -8.75 -21.39
CA SER A 128 -17.04 -10.19 -21.11
C SER A 128 -16.36 -10.52 -19.76
N TRP A 129 -16.17 -9.54 -18.88
CA TRP A 129 -15.42 -9.71 -17.62
C TRP A 129 -15.86 -10.93 -16.80
N ARG A 130 -17.18 -11.19 -16.72
CA ARG A 130 -17.72 -12.32 -15.95
C ARG A 130 -17.19 -13.65 -16.47
N ASN A 131 -17.19 -13.84 -17.78
CA ASN A 131 -16.73 -15.09 -18.40
C ASN A 131 -15.22 -15.27 -18.19
N ILE A 132 -14.46 -14.18 -18.33
CA ILE A 132 -12.99 -14.19 -18.15
C ILE A 132 -12.63 -14.55 -16.70
N LEU A 133 -13.25 -13.87 -15.73
CA LEU A 133 -12.96 -14.05 -14.31
C LEU A 133 -13.51 -15.38 -13.77
N ALA A 134 -14.74 -15.77 -14.14
CA ALA A 134 -15.32 -17.05 -13.70
C ALA A 134 -14.50 -18.26 -14.17
N SER A 135 -13.91 -18.18 -15.36
CA SER A 135 -13.08 -19.28 -15.90
C SER A 135 -11.75 -19.40 -15.17
N SER A 136 -11.20 -18.28 -14.70
CA SER A 136 -9.88 -18.23 -14.07
C SER A 136 -9.95 -18.43 -12.55
N TRP A 137 -11.08 -18.07 -11.93
CA TRP A 137 -11.29 -18.01 -10.48
C TRP A 137 -12.74 -18.38 -10.14
N PRO A 138 -13.14 -19.65 -10.31
CA PRO A 138 -14.52 -20.10 -10.13
C PRO A 138 -15.06 -19.94 -8.71
N GLU A 139 -14.18 -19.90 -7.71
CA GLU A 139 -14.52 -19.68 -6.30
C GLU A 139 -14.80 -18.21 -5.96
N ALA A 140 -14.46 -17.27 -6.84
CA ALA A 140 -14.63 -15.85 -6.60
C ALA A 140 -16.07 -15.40 -6.81
N MET A 141 -16.53 -14.49 -5.96
CA MET A 141 -17.85 -13.88 -6.05
C MET A 141 -17.82 -12.72 -7.05
N LEU A 142 -18.63 -12.82 -8.09
CA LEU A 142 -18.72 -11.81 -9.15
C LEU A 142 -19.85 -10.82 -8.84
N VAL A 143 -19.51 -9.55 -8.60
CA VAL A 143 -20.48 -8.51 -8.25
C VAL A 143 -20.67 -7.54 -9.42
N PRO A 144 -21.91 -7.38 -9.94
CA PRO A 144 -22.21 -6.34 -10.94
C PRO A 144 -21.85 -4.95 -10.42
N TYR A 145 -21.66 -4.01 -11.35
CA TYR A 145 -21.41 -2.63 -10.97
C TYR A 145 -22.58 -2.09 -10.14
N CYS A 146 -22.25 -1.58 -8.96
CA CYS A 146 -23.13 -0.90 -8.04
C CYS A 146 -22.41 0.34 -7.53
N THR A 147 -23.16 1.37 -7.16
CA THR A 147 -22.59 2.56 -6.55
C THR A 147 -21.81 2.19 -5.28
N PRO A 148 -20.55 2.64 -5.10
CA PRO A 148 -19.83 2.50 -3.85
C PRO A 148 -20.63 3.03 -2.66
N GLY A 149 -20.68 2.25 -1.57
CA GLY A 149 -21.53 2.53 -0.41
C GLY A 149 -22.53 1.40 -0.14
N LEU A 150 -23.75 1.77 0.27
CA LEU A 150 -24.78 0.80 0.67
C LEU A 150 -25.19 -0.13 -0.48
N ASP A 151 -25.40 0.38 -1.69
CA ASP A 151 -25.85 -0.42 -2.84
C ASP A 151 -24.88 -1.57 -3.14
N LEU A 152 -23.58 -1.25 -3.17
CA LEU A 152 -22.53 -2.24 -3.38
C LEU A 152 -22.42 -3.23 -2.22
N ALA A 153 -22.53 -2.77 -0.97
CA ALA A 153 -22.52 -3.66 0.19
C ALA A 153 -23.70 -4.66 0.17
N LEU A 154 -24.89 -4.21 -0.23
CA LEU A 154 -26.07 -5.08 -0.39
C LEU A 154 -25.88 -6.10 -1.52
N ALA A 155 -25.35 -5.68 -2.67
CA ALA A 155 -25.05 -6.57 -3.80
C ALA A 155 -24.00 -7.63 -3.42
N MET A 156 -22.95 -7.23 -2.72
CA MET A 156 -21.95 -8.15 -2.18
C MET A 156 -22.55 -9.13 -1.18
N ARG A 157 -23.43 -8.69 -0.28
CA ARG A 157 -24.11 -9.56 0.68
C ARG A 157 -24.94 -10.62 -0.04
N GLN A 158 -25.63 -10.25 -1.12
CA GLN A 158 -26.40 -11.18 -1.95
C GLN A 158 -25.49 -12.20 -2.65
N ALA A 159 -24.38 -11.75 -3.26
CA ALA A 159 -23.40 -12.63 -3.89
C ALA A 159 -22.80 -13.63 -2.89
N ARG A 160 -22.44 -13.14 -1.69
CA ARG A 160 -21.93 -13.97 -0.58
C ARG A 160 -22.93 -15.00 -0.10
N LYS A 161 -24.20 -14.62 0.05
CA LYS A 161 -25.28 -15.54 0.44
C LYS A 161 -25.48 -16.64 -0.60
N ALA A 162 -25.39 -16.31 -1.89
CA ALA A 162 -25.51 -17.28 -2.98
C ALA A 162 -24.31 -18.23 -3.05
N ALA A 163 -23.09 -17.73 -2.82
CA ALA A 163 -21.88 -18.54 -2.80
C ALA A 163 -21.78 -19.46 -1.56
N ALA A 164 -22.41 -19.07 -0.45
CA ALA A 164 -22.40 -19.80 0.82
C ALA A 164 -20.99 -20.27 1.23
N PRO A 165 -20.02 -19.33 1.35
CA PRO A 165 -18.63 -19.69 1.63
C PRO A 165 -18.51 -20.44 2.96
N LYS A 166 -17.53 -21.34 3.04
CA LYS A 166 -17.24 -22.06 4.28
C LYS A 166 -16.82 -21.08 5.37
N ALA A 167 -17.22 -21.35 6.61
CA ALA A 167 -16.75 -20.58 7.76
C ALA A 167 -15.22 -20.51 7.76
N HIS A 168 -14.67 -19.34 8.05
CA HIS A 168 -13.22 -19.07 8.12
C HIS A 168 -12.45 -19.27 6.80
N SER A 169 -13.14 -19.42 5.66
CA SER A 169 -12.47 -19.43 4.34
C SER A 169 -12.10 -18.02 3.89
N THR A 170 -11.07 -17.92 3.03
CA THR A 170 -10.77 -16.67 2.36
C THR A 170 -11.82 -16.39 1.28
N GLU A 171 -12.43 -15.22 1.37
CA GLU A 171 -13.47 -14.76 0.48
C GLU A 171 -12.89 -13.77 -0.53
N VAL A 172 -13.14 -14.01 -1.82
CA VAL A 172 -12.66 -13.16 -2.93
C VAL A 172 -13.87 -12.59 -3.67
N PHE A 173 -13.90 -11.27 -3.85
CA PHE A 173 -14.91 -10.59 -4.65
C PHE A 173 -14.26 -9.83 -5.80
N PHE A 174 -14.74 -10.07 -7.02
CA PHE A 174 -14.47 -9.22 -8.17
C PHE A 174 -15.64 -8.27 -8.38
N LEU A 175 -15.34 -6.97 -8.33
CA LEU A 175 -16.32 -5.90 -8.47
C LEU A 175 -16.18 -5.27 -9.86
N GLN A 176 -17.22 -5.40 -10.69
CA GLN A 176 -17.24 -4.83 -12.04
C GLN A 176 -16.97 -3.31 -12.01
N ASN A 177 -16.09 -2.83 -12.90
CA ASN A 177 -15.70 -1.42 -12.98
C ASN A 177 -15.20 -0.81 -11.65
N HIS A 178 -14.66 -1.62 -10.74
CA HIS A 178 -14.28 -1.14 -9.42
C HIS A 178 -12.99 -1.77 -8.89
N GLY A 179 -12.95 -3.08 -8.59
CA GLY A 179 -11.74 -3.67 -8.03
C GLY A 179 -11.92 -5.02 -7.34
N LEU A 180 -11.03 -5.28 -6.37
CA LEU A 180 -10.88 -6.56 -5.68
C LEU A 180 -11.19 -6.38 -4.19
N ILE A 181 -11.89 -7.33 -3.59
CA ILE A 181 -11.90 -7.50 -2.14
C ILE A 181 -11.43 -8.91 -1.80
N VAL A 182 -10.45 -9.01 -0.91
CA VAL A 182 -10.01 -10.28 -0.31
C VAL A 182 -10.19 -10.17 1.20
N ALA A 183 -10.89 -11.13 1.80
CA ALA A 183 -11.18 -11.13 3.23
C ALA A 183 -10.95 -12.51 3.86
N GLY A 184 -10.44 -12.55 5.09
CA GLY A 184 -10.09 -13.80 5.76
C GLY A 184 -9.42 -13.59 7.11
N GLU A 185 -8.73 -14.60 7.60
CA GLU A 185 -8.12 -14.58 8.95
C GLU A 185 -6.62 -14.30 8.96
N LYS A 186 -5.94 -14.55 7.84
CA LYS A 186 -4.48 -14.48 7.72
C LYS A 186 -4.06 -13.48 6.65
N VAL A 187 -3.34 -12.43 7.06
CA VAL A 187 -2.89 -11.36 6.16
C VAL A 187 -2.01 -11.91 5.04
N GLU A 188 -1.15 -12.87 5.35
CA GLU A 188 -0.23 -13.49 4.41
C GLU A 188 -0.99 -14.23 3.29
N GLU A 189 -2.15 -14.81 3.61
CA GLU A 189 -3.02 -15.47 2.63
C GLU A 189 -3.71 -14.44 1.72
N LEU A 190 -4.23 -13.35 2.31
CA LEU A 190 -4.84 -12.25 1.58
C LEU A 190 -3.86 -11.62 0.57
N GLN A 191 -2.62 -11.37 1.00
CA GLN A 191 -1.56 -10.83 0.14
C GLN A 191 -1.21 -11.78 -1.00
N LYS A 192 -0.98 -13.07 -0.70
CA LYS A 192 -0.69 -14.09 -1.73
C LYS A 192 -1.81 -14.20 -2.77
N ILE A 193 -3.07 -14.19 -2.34
CA ILE A 193 -4.22 -14.25 -3.26
C ILE A 193 -4.29 -12.97 -4.10
N THR A 194 -4.14 -11.79 -3.48
CA THR A 194 -4.13 -10.50 -4.18
C THR A 194 -3.04 -10.46 -5.26
N ASP A 195 -1.83 -10.91 -4.91
CA ASP A 195 -0.70 -10.94 -5.83
C ASP A 195 -0.89 -11.96 -6.95
N ARG A 196 -1.40 -13.15 -6.63
CA ARG A 196 -1.70 -14.18 -7.63
C ARG A 196 -2.75 -13.69 -8.64
N ILE A 197 -3.82 -13.05 -8.16
CA ILE A 197 -4.85 -12.45 -9.01
C ILE A 197 -4.25 -11.40 -9.92
N SER A 198 -3.52 -10.42 -9.35
CA SER A 198 -2.93 -9.33 -10.13
C SER A 198 -1.99 -9.89 -11.21
N PHE A 199 -1.07 -10.78 -10.83
CA PHE A 199 -0.09 -11.38 -11.72
C PHE A 199 -0.73 -12.18 -12.87
N GLN A 200 -1.70 -13.05 -12.57
CA GLN A 200 -2.32 -13.88 -13.61
C GLN A 200 -3.13 -13.05 -14.61
N LEU A 201 -3.73 -11.93 -14.16
CA LEU A 201 -4.53 -11.07 -15.02
C LEU A 201 -3.70 -10.10 -15.85
N GLU A 202 -2.40 -9.91 -15.59
CA GLU A 202 -1.53 -9.04 -16.39
C GLU A 202 -1.46 -9.47 -17.85
N ALA A 203 -1.25 -10.76 -18.09
CA ALA A 203 -1.21 -11.31 -19.44
C ALA A 203 -2.55 -11.15 -20.16
N VAL A 204 -3.66 -11.32 -19.45
CA VAL A 204 -5.02 -11.13 -19.97
C VAL A 204 -5.29 -9.65 -20.29
N ALA A 205 -4.77 -8.75 -19.47
CA ALA A 205 -4.88 -7.30 -19.63
C ALA A 205 -3.90 -6.72 -20.65
N GLY A 206 -2.90 -7.49 -21.10
CA GLY A 206 -1.83 -7.00 -21.99
C GLY A 206 -0.91 -5.98 -21.31
N LEU A 207 -0.67 -6.13 -20.00
CA LEU A 207 0.13 -5.21 -19.20
C LEU A 207 1.40 -5.89 -18.68
N ASP A 208 2.48 -5.11 -18.55
CA ASP A 208 3.66 -5.50 -17.77
C ASP A 208 3.74 -4.63 -16.52
N LEU A 209 3.46 -5.24 -15.36
CA LEU A 209 3.49 -4.59 -14.05
C LEU A 209 4.65 -5.12 -13.18
N SER A 210 5.62 -5.80 -13.80
CA SER A 210 6.72 -6.51 -13.12
C SER A 210 7.52 -5.63 -12.17
N LEU A 211 7.83 -4.39 -12.56
CA LEU A 211 8.58 -3.46 -11.72
C LEU A 211 7.87 -3.10 -10.41
N TYR A 212 6.53 -3.04 -10.41
CA TYR A 212 5.78 -2.75 -9.19
C TYR A 212 5.75 -3.95 -8.24
N ARG A 213 5.66 -5.18 -8.79
CA ARG A 213 5.84 -6.41 -8.00
C ARG A 213 7.25 -6.50 -7.43
N LEU A 214 8.25 -6.13 -8.22
CA LEU A 214 9.65 -6.13 -7.81
C LEU A 214 9.91 -5.14 -6.66
N ALA A 215 9.35 -3.92 -6.74
CA ALA A 215 9.38 -2.98 -5.63
C ALA A 215 8.74 -3.56 -4.35
N GLY A 216 7.60 -4.26 -4.49
CA GLY A 216 6.98 -4.99 -3.38
C GLY A 216 7.90 -6.01 -2.73
N ARG A 217 8.63 -6.81 -3.52
CA ARG A 217 9.63 -7.77 -3.02
C ARG A 217 10.78 -7.07 -2.28
N VAL A 218 11.30 -5.97 -2.83
CA VAL A 218 12.35 -5.17 -2.15
C VAL A 218 11.84 -4.66 -0.79
N ALA A 219 10.61 -4.14 -0.73
CA ALA A 219 10.02 -3.68 0.54
C ALA A 219 9.88 -4.83 1.55
N GLU A 220 9.48 -6.03 1.09
CA GLU A 220 9.37 -7.22 1.93
C GLU A 220 10.73 -7.67 2.46
N SER A 221 11.76 -7.76 1.61
CA SER A 221 13.12 -8.11 2.04
C SER A 221 13.66 -7.15 3.11
N ILE A 222 13.42 -5.84 2.97
CA ILE A 222 13.81 -4.85 3.98
C ILE A 222 12.99 -5.00 5.27
N THR A 223 11.68 -5.19 5.16
CA THR A 223 10.80 -5.35 6.32
C THR A 223 11.17 -6.60 7.14
N ASN A 224 11.61 -7.67 6.47
CA ASN A 224 11.99 -8.93 7.10
C ASN A 224 13.31 -8.86 7.89
N LEU A 225 14.10 -7.79 7.76
CA LEU A 225 15.30 -7.55 8.58
C LEU A 225 14.99 -7.09 10.01
N GLY A 226 13.71 -6.93 10.37
CA GLY A 226 13.29 -6.64 11.75
C GLY A 226 12.82 -5.21 12.01
N GLY A 227 12.41 -4.47 10.97
CA GLY A 227 11.92 -3.08 11.08
C GLY A 227 10.39 -2.93 11.01
N GLU A 228 9.94 -1.69 11.15
CA GLU A 228 8.56 -1.29 10.79
C GLU A 228 8.32 -1.53 9.29
N PRO A 229 7.09 -1.85 8.85
CA PRO A 229 6.82 -2.04 7.44
C PRO A 229 7.12 -0.77 6.63
N VAL A 230 7.89 -0.95 5.56
CA VAL A 230 8.31 0.10 4.63
C VAL A 230 7.54 0.05 3.32
N ILE A 231 7.62 1.13 2.57
CA ILE A 231 7.18 1.23 1.18
C ILE A 231 8.43 1.31 0.31
N CYS A 232 8.35 0.72 -0.88
CA CYS A 232 9.37 0.84 -1.91
C CYS A 232 8.74 1.38 -3.19
N GLN A 233 9.39 2.36 -3.82
CA GLN A 233 9.03 2.86 -5.15
C GLN A 233 10.19 2.63 -6.12
N VAL A 234 9.87 2.25 -7.35
CA VAL A 234 10.85 2.28 -8.44
C VAL A 234 11.08 3.74 -8.85
N CYS A 235 12.34 4.16 -8.92
CA CYS A 235 12.71 5.49 -9.43
C CYS A 235 12.36 5.57 -10.93
N ARG A 236 11.72 6.67 -11.32
CA ARG A 236 11.33 6.93 -12.71
C ARG A 236 11.82 8.26 -13.25
N ASP A 237 12.52 9.04 -12.43
CA ASP A 237 13.12 10.29 -12.90
C ASP A 237 14.19 10.00 -13.97
N LYS A 238 13.95 10.55 -15.16
CA LYS A 238 14.80 10.34 -16.33
C LYS A 238 16.25 10.77 -16.08
N GLU A 239 16.47 11.87 -15.36
CA GLU A 239 17.81 12.38 -15.11
C GLU A 239 18.59 11.41 -14.22
N ILE A 240 17.97 10.92 -13.15
CA ILE A 240 18.56 9.90 -12.28
C ILE A 240 18.92 8.66 -13.11
N LEU A 241 17.97 8.13 -13.87
CA LEU A 241 18.18 6.90 -14.65
C LEU A 241 19.28 7.07 -15.70
N ASP A 242 19.32 8.21 -16.39
CA ASP A 242 20.34 8.52 -17.40
C ASP A 242 21.74 8.63 -16.76
N ILE A 243 21.86 9.26 -15.58
CA ILE A 243 23.13 9.35 -14.83
C ILE A 243 23.57 7.96 -14.36
N VAL A 244 22.66 7.18 -13.77
CA VAL A 244 22.96 5.83 -13.24
C VAL A 244 23.34 4.88 -14.36
N ALA A 245 22.73 4.99 -15.54
CA ALA A 245 23.09 4.19 -16.70
C ALA A 245 24.52 4.48 -17.21
N ARG A 246 24.98 5.74 -17.10
CA ARG A 246 26.36 6.13 -17.48
C ARG A 246 27.37 5.85 -16.39
N ARG A 247 27.01 6.10 -15.13
CA ARG A 247 27.90 6.18 -13.97
C ARG A 247 27.23 5.59 -12.72
N PRO A 248 26.97 4.27 -12.67
CA PRO A 248 26.31 3.64 -11.53
C PRO A 248 27.13 3.77 -10.23
N GLU A 249 28.44 3.97 -10.32
CA GLU A 249 29.31 4.17 -9.17
C GLU A 249 28.99 5.43 -8.36
N LEU A 250 28.21 6.37 -8.91
CA LEU A 250 27.78 7.57 -8.19
C LEU A 250 26.72 7.27 -7.12
N LEU A 251 25.93 6.19 -7.26
CA LEU A 251 24.93 5.80 -6.25
C LEU A 251 25.56 5.33 -4.94
N ILE A 252 26.77 4.78 -5.02
CA ILE A 252 27.51 4.28 -3.86
C ILE A 252 28.44 5.34 -3.25
N LYS A 253 28.46 6.56 -3.80
CA LYS A 253 29.22 7.68 -3.22
C LYS A 253 28.56 8.18 -1.95
N ARG A 254 29.41 8.59 -1.01
CA ARG A 254 29.00 9.24 0.23
C ARG A 254 28.29 10.58 -0.06
N PRO A 255 27.47 11.09 0.87
CA PRO A 255 26.79 12.36 0.71
C PRO A 255 27.79 13.50 0.57
N ILE A 256 27.54 14.43 -0.35
CA ILE A 256 28.30 15.69 -0.46
C ILE A 256 27.61 16.87 0.25
N PHE A 257 26.36 16.70 0.67
CA PHE A 257 25.61 17.67 1.47
C PHE A 257 24.65 16.97 2.46
N PRO A 258 24.28 17.63 3.58
CA PRO A 258 23.50 17.01 4.67
C PRO A 258 22.17 16.40 4.22
N ASP A 259 21.40 17.08 3.37
CA ASP A 259 20.07 16.60 2.96
C ASP A 259 20.13 15.21 2.29
N GLN A 260 21.22 14.88 1.57
CA GLN A 260 21.40 13.55 1.01
C GLN A 260 21.50 12.48 2.11
N LEU A 261 22.24 12.74 3.19
CA LEU A 261 22.30 11.84 4.34
C LEU A 261 20.94 11.68 5.01
N VAL A 262 20.23 12.80 5.19
CA VAL A 262 18.91 12.82 5.83
C VAL A 262 17.94 11.96 5.04
N TYR A 263 17.73 12.25 3.76
CA TYR A 263 16.67 11.61 2.99
C TYR A 263 17.07 10.23 2.45
N ASN A 264 18.29 10.08 1.92
CA ASN A 264 18.71 8.89 1.18
C ASN A 264 19.73 8.02 1.93
N GLY A 265 20.11 8.41 3.15
CA GLY A 265 21.10 7.69 3.93
C GLY A 265 22.53 7.89 3.39
N ILE A 266 23.43 6.99 3.77
CA ILE A 266 24.86 7.14 3.48
C ILE A 266 25.15 6.87 2.01
N CYS A 267 24.62 5.78 1.45
CA CYS A 267 24.76 5.44 0.05
C CYS A 267 23.72 4.38 -0.35
N ALA A 268 23.62 4.10 -1.64
CA ALA A 268 22.85 2.94 -2.10
C ALA A 268 23.58 1.63 -1.78
N THR A 269 22.81 0.54 -1.72
CA THR A 269 23.36 -0.82 -1.74
C THR A 269 22.92 -1.58 -2.99
N GLU A 270 23.82 -2.36 -3.57
CA GLU A 270 23.52 -3.23 -4.70
C GLU A 270 23.03 -4.58 -4.17
N VAL A 271 21.90 -5.05 -4.69
CA VAL A 271 21.32 -6.34 -4.34
C VAL A 271 21.14 -7.11 -5.65
N PRO A 272 22.07 -7.99 -6.03
CA PRO A 272 21.97 -8.73 -7.30
C PRO A 272 20.82 -9.74 -7.30
N ASP A 273 20.59 -10.40 -6.17
CA ASP A 273 19.54 -11.39 -5.95
C ASP A 273 18.70 -10.98 -4.72
N LEU A 274 17.39 -10.86 -4.88
CA LEU A 274 16.49 -10.49 -3.77
C LEU A 274 16.23 -11.64 -2.80
N ASP A 275 16.53 -12.87 -3.20
CA ASP A 275 16.46 -14.04 -2.34
C ASP A 275 17.73 -14.19 -1.47
N ASP A 276 18.79 -13.42 -1.79
CA ASP A 276 19.97 -13.26 -0.95
C ASP A 276 19.88 -11.98 -0.09
N THR A 277 19.74 -12.15 1.22
CA THR A 277 19.67 -11.03 2.17
C THR A 277 21.03 -10.49 2.58
N ALA A 278 22.13 -11.15 2.23
CA ALA A 278 23.48 -10.79 2.70
C ALA A 278 23.86 -9.33 2.39
N PRO A 279 23.59 -8.76 1.18
CA PRO A 279 23.94 -7.36 0.91
C PRO A 279 23.18 -6.35 1.79
N LEU A 280 21.93 -6.68 2.15
CA LEU A 280 21.13 -5.83 3.03
C LEU A 280 21.56 -5.96 4.50
N GLN A 281 21.95 -7.17 4.93
CA GLN A 281 22.50 -7.43 6.26
C GLN A 281 23.83 -6.74 6.45
N ASP A 282 24.78 -6.88 5.51
CA ASP A 282 26.09 -6.21 5.53
C ASP A 282 25.93 -4.68 5.62
N TYR A 283 25.04 -4.10 4.80
CA TYR A 283 24.73 -2.68 4.89
C TYR A 283 24.23 -2.28 6.29
N THR A 284 23.32 -3.08 6.85
CA THR A 284 22.72 -2.81 8.16
C THR A 284 23.74 -2.94 9.30
N GLU A 285 24.63 -3.94 9.25
CA GLU A 285 25.72 -4.12 10.21
C GLU A 285 26.73 -2.97 10.15
N ARG A 286 27.06 -2.53 8.93
CA ARG A 286 28.03 -1.45 8.71
C ARG A 286 27.51 -0.07 9.14
N PHE A 287 26.23 0.21 8.94
CA PHE A 287 25.66 1.55 9.11
C PHE A 287 24.59 1.66 10.21
N GLY A 288 24.23 0.56 10.87
CA GLY A 288 23.25 0.51 11.95
C GLY A 288 21.80 0.76 11.52
N LYS A 289 21.53 0.89 10.21
CA LYS A 289 20.22 1.18 9.62
C LYS A 289 20.08 0.47 8.28
N THR A 290 18.85 0.13 7.90
CA THR A 290 18.56 -0.44 6.57
C THR A 290 18.78 0.60 5.45
N PRO A 291 19.09 0.17 4.23
CA PRO A 291 19.31 1.09 3.11
C PRO A 291 18.03 1.80 2.68
N CYS A 292 18.15 3.07 2.34
CA CYS A 292 17.06 3.87 1.76
C CYS A 292 17.04 3.79 0.22
N VAL A 293 18.16 3.43 -0.40
CA VAL A 293 18.29 3.27 -1.85
C VAL A 293 18.87 1.89 -2.15
N VAL A 294 18.20 1.13 -3.02
CA VAL A 294 18.65 -0.19 -3.48
C VAL A 294 18.79 -0.17 -4.99
N LEU A 295 19.90 -0.68 -5.50
CA LEU A 295 20.11 -0.99 -6.92
C LEU A 295 19.92 -2.49 -7.12
N HIS A 296 18.94 -2.89 -7.93
CA HIS A 296 18.69 -4.31 -8.24
C HIS A 296 18.41 -4.46 -9.74
N VAL A 297 19.24 -5.25 -10.43
CA VAL A 297 19.13 -5.56 -11.87
C VAL A 297 18.95 -4.29 -12.74
N GLY A 298 19.78 -3.27 -12.48
CA GLY A 298 19.74 -2.00 -13.22
C GLY A 298 18.57 -1.06 -12.87
N HIS A 299 17.74 -1.42 -11.89
CA HIS A 299 16.66 -0.57 -11.40
C HIS A 299 17.00 0.04 -10.04
N VAL A 300 16.69 1.32 -9.88
CA VAL A 300 16.85 2.05 -8.62
C VAL A 300 15.55 2.04 -7.84
N PHE A 301 15.62 1.64 -6.58
CA PHE A 301 14.50 1.54 -5.66
C PHE A 301 14.69 2.48 -4.48
N LEU A 302 13.65 3.24 -4.15
CA LEU A 302 13.60 4.17 -3.03
C LEU A 302 12.72 3.60 -1.94
N ILE A 303 13.27 3.49 -0.73
CA ILE A 303 12.64 2.83 0.42
C ILE A 303 12.36 3.86 1.49
N ALA A 304 11.08 4.04 1.82
CA ALA A 304 10.65 5.04 2.79
C ALA A 304 9.43 4.59 3.60
N PRO A 305 9.07 5.31 4.67
CA PRO A 305 7.88 4.98 5.45
C PRO A 305 6.55 5.08 4.69
N ASN A 306 6.48 5.92 3.64
CA ASN A 306 5.30 6.15 2.80
C ASN A 306 5.69 6.66 1.39
N ILE A 307 4.70 6.76 0.48
CA ILE A 307 4.93 7.19 -0.92
C ILE A 307 5.47 8.62 -0.99
N ARG A 308 4.91 9.56 -0.21
CA ARG A 308 5.35 10.97 -0.22
C ARG A 308 6.84 11.09 0.11
N LYS A 309 7.30 10.34 1.10
CA LYS A 309 8.72 10.30 1.48
C LYS A 309 9.62 9.76 0.37
N CYS A 310 9.14 8.79 -0.43
CA CYS A 310 9.88 8.33 -1.61
C CYS A 310 10.04 9.45 -2.66
N GLN A 311 9.04 10.33 -2.82
CA GLN A 311 9.11 11.47 -3.75
C GLN A 311 10.10 12.53 -3.28
N ASP A 312 10.12 12.83 -1.97
CA ASP A 312 11.12 13.72 -1.38
C ASP A 312 12.53 13.17 -1.58
N MET A 313 12.71 11.86 -1.34
CA MET A 313 13.96 11.13 -1.56
C MET A 313 14.44 11.20 -3.00
N GLU A 314 13.55 10.99 -3.98
CA GLU A 314 13.87 11.08 -5.41
C GLU A 314 14.40 12.47 -5.78
N SER A 315 13.76 13.52 -5.25
CA SER A 315 14.15 14.92 -5.49
C SER A 315 15.56 15.21 -4.95
N VAL A 316 15.87 14.73 -3.74
CA VAL A 316 17.20 14.90 -3.11
C VAL A 316 18.25 14.04 -3.82
N LEU A 317 17.91 12.81 -4.21
CA LEU A 317 18.82 11.91 -4.92
C LEU A 317 19.22 12.50 -6.27
N LYS A 318 18.26 13.08 -6.99
CA LYS A 318 18.51 13.79 -8.24
C LYS A 318 19.52 14.92 -8.06
N ALA A 319 19.31 15.79 -7.07
CA ALA A 319 20.22 16.88 -6.78
C ALA A 319 21.63 16.38 -6.45
N HIS A 320 21.74 15.29 -5.67
CA HIS A 320 23.01 14.68 -5.33
C HIS A 320 23.76 14.14 -6.54
N LEU A 321 23.08 13.36 -7.39
CA LEU A 321 23.67 12.76 -8.58
C LEU A 321 24.09 13.80 -9.62
N MET A 322 23.27 14.84 -9.85
CA MET A 322 23.62 15.93 -10.76
C MET A 322 24.86 16.71 -10.28
N ALA A 323 24.96 16.97 -8.98
CA ALA A 323 26.12 17.64 -8.40
C ALA A 323 27.39 16.77 -8.49
N LEU A 324 27.28 15.47 -8.19
CA LEU A 324 28.39 14.52 -8.37
C LEU A 324 28.85 14.41 -9.83
N GLU A 325 27.91 14.37 -10.78
CA GLU A 325 28.25 14.31 -12.21
C GLU A 325 28.98 15.59 -12.66
N SER A 326 28.51 16.75 -12.20
CA SER A 326 29.11 18.06 -12.50
C SER A 326 30.50 18.25 -11.89
N LEU A 327 30.68 17.90 -10.61
CA LEU A 327 31.94 18.05 -9.89
C LEU A 327 32.97 16.98 -10.28
N GLY A 328 32.51 15.82 -10.74
CA GLY A 328 33.37 14.70 -11.12
C GLY A 328 34.33 14.29 -9.98
N PRO A 329 35.64 14.17 -10.23
CA PRO A 329 36.61 13.75 -9.22
C PRO A 329 36.87 14.80 -8.12
N GLU A 330 36.46 16.06 -8.33
CA GLU A 330 36.66 17.16 -7.37
C GLU A 330 35.59 17.18 -6.27
N ALA A 331 34.58 16.31 -6.37
CA ALA A 331 33.51 16.24 -5.38
C ALA A 331 34.02 15.90 -3.98
N GLN A 332 33.79 16.80 -3.03
CA GLN A 332 34.13 16.61 -1.62
C GLN A 332 32.93 16.01 -0.87
N CYS A 333 33.09 14.79 -0.38
CA CYS A 333 32.09 14.14 0.46
C CYS A 333 32.21 14.60 1.91
N LEU A 334 31.10 14.51 2.66
CA LEU A 334 31.11 14.69 4.11
C LEU A 334 32.03 13.65 4.77
N CYS A 335 32.78 14.08 5.78
CA CYS A 335 33.68 13.21 6.56
C CYS A 335 32.89 12.32 7.53
N ASP A 336 33.54 11.27 8.05
CA ASP A 336 32.88 10.31 8.94
C ASP A 336 32.40 10.94 10.25
N GLU A 337 33.11 11.96 10.76
CA GLU A 337 32.69 12.71 11.95
C GLU A 337 31.38 13.48 11.71
N GLU A 338 31.24 14.12 10.54
CA GLU A 338 30.04 14.87 10.18
C GLU A 338 28.86 13.92 9.91
N LEU A 339 29.10 12.81 9.22
CA LEU A 339 28.06 11.79 8.99
C LEU A 339 27.53 11.21 10.31
N ALA A 340 28.42 10.96 11.28
CA ALA A 340 28.02 10.49 12.61
C ALA A 340 27.21 11.57 13.36
N TYR A 341 27.66 12.83 13.35
CA TYR A 341 26.99 13.93 14.01
C TYR A 341 25.56 14.14 13.49
N LEU A 342 25.41 14.25 12.17
CA LEU A 342 24.12 14.47 11.51
C LEU A 342 23.18 13.25 11.66
N GLY A 343 23.74 12.04 11.56
CA GLY A 343 22.99 10.78 11.69
C GLY A 343 22.24 10.61 13.02
N ASP A 344 22.76 11.23 14.09
CA ASP A 344 22.19 11.23 15.44
C ASP A 344 21.47 12.54 15.81
N TYR A 345 21.50 13.54 14.93
CA TYR A 345 21.01 14.88 15.24
C TYR A 345 19.48 14.95 15.27
N GLU A 346 18.93 15.30 16.44
CA GLU A 346 17.47 15.37 16.69
C GLU A 346 16.73 16.31 15.74
N LEU A 347 17.32 17.43 15.31
CA LEU A 347 16.67 18.37 14.39
C LEU A 347 16.50 17.80 12.97
N GLU A 348 17.37 16.89 12.54
CA GLU A 348 17.20 16.20 11.25
C GLU A 348 16.09 15.15 11.29
N LYS A 349 15.82 14.56 12.46
CA LYS A 349 14.66 13.69 12.67
C LYS A 349 13.34 14.45 12.52
N TYR A 350 13.31 15.76 12.81
CA TYR A 350 12.14 16.62 12.54
C TYR A 350 11.96 16.93 11.05
N ARG A 351 13.05 17.15 10.30
CA ARG A 351 12.98 17.37 8.83
C ARG A 351 12.42 16.16 8.08
N LYS A 352 12.70 14.94 8.53
CA LYS A 352 12.11 13.70 7.97
C LYS A 352 10.59 13.62 8.12
N LYS A 353 9.98 14.38 9.05
CA LYS A 353 8.54 14.35 9.33
C LYS A 353 7.72 15.37 8.53
N LEU A 354 8.34 16.41 7.99
CA LEU A 354 7.74 17.38 7.07
C LEU A 354 7.46 16.70 5.74
#